data_AF-A0A1G7EII1-F1
#
_entry.id   AF-A0A1G7EII1-F1
#
_cell.length_a   1.000
_cell.length_b   1.000
_cell.length_c   1.000
_cell.angle_alpha   90.00
_cell.angle_beta   90.00
_cell.angle_gamma   90.00
#
_symmetry.space_group_name_H-M   'P 1'
#
loop_
_entity.id
_entity.type
_entity.pdbx_description
1 polymer ?
#
loop_
_entity_poly.entity_id
_entity_poly.type
_entity_poly.pdbx_seq_one_letter_code
_entity_poly.pdbx_strand_id
1 'polypeptide(L)'
;MSDPPNHPDHAGLEAFQASLRQTAANTFRRFMQELEAESDRGAAIFAGTFFECTLKLLLEELLNKVKSTRSLLEDANGGLYTFSAKINICYSLGYITLAEYQALNVLKKIRNQFAHNFEYRFSFEDERIAAQCVSLKQELNALKGKDFETSRAMFIEAVKELHQKLFDRRYEVITFSAPAFKIEHYLDDPQAFQKLTQEQQALEEAKWMLEHESKWADKQRRAIRRNQAADKADSGKPGEQVTGN
;
A
#
# COMPACT_ATOMS: atom_id res chain seq x y z
N MET A 1 19.72 -28.39 25.19
CA MET A 1 19.76 -27.24 24.26
C MET A 1 18.75 -27.54 23.17
N SER A 2 17.54 -27.01 23.32
CA SER A 2 16.52 -27.01 22.28
C SER A 2 16.85 -25.89 21.31
N ASP A 3 16.86 -26.20 20.01
CA ASP A 3 16.98 -25.21 18.95
C ASP A 3 15.90 -24.13 19.10
N PRO A 4 16.19 -22.87 18.70
CA PRO A 4 15.17 -21.83 18.68
C PRO A 4 14.03 -22.26 17.74
N PRO A 5 12.78 -21.87 18.04
CA PRO A 5 11.64 -22.24 17.21
C PRO A 5 11.86 -21.75 15.79
N ASN A 6 11.64 -22.67 14.85
CA ASN A 6 11.77 -22.47 13.40
C ASN A 6 11.10 -21.14 13.00
N HIS A 7 11.82 -20.32 12.23
CA HIS A 7 11.27 -19.14 11.57
C HIS A 7 9.99 -19.54 10.83
N PRO A 8 8.91 -18.73 10.84
CA PRO A 8 7.67 -19.08 10.14
C PRO A 8 8.01 -19.45 8.69
N ASP A 9 7.51 -20.63 8.29
CA ASP A 9 7.77 -21.28 7.02
C ASP A 9 7.44 -20.31 5.88
N HIS A 10 8.46 -19.80 5.17
CA HIS A 10 8.30 -18.79 4.12
C HIS A 10 7.30 -19.25 3.04
N ALA A 11 7.22 -20.56 2.79
CA ALA A 11 6.26 -21.17 1.89
C ALA A 11 4.79 -20.99 2.33
N GLY A 12 4.53 -21.00 3.65
CA GLY A 12 3.19 -20.76 4.20
C GLY A 12 2.73 -19.31 4.06
N LEU A 13 3.65 -18.36 4.25
CA LEU A 13 3.37 -16.93 4.04
C LEU A 13 3.14 -16.61 2.56
N GLU A 14 3.96 -17.16 1.66
CA GLU A 14 3.79 -16.99 0.21
C GLU A 14 2.46 -17.59 -0.28
N ALA A 15 2.10 -18.79 0.17
CA ALA A 15 0.83 -19.42 -0.18
C ALA A 15 -0.38 -18.61 0.33
N PHE A 16 -0.29 -18.06 1.54
CA PHE A 16 -1.33 -17.19 2.09
C PHE A 16 -1.47 -15.88 1.31
N GLN A 17 -0.35 -15.21 0.98
CA GLN A 17 -0.33 -14.01 0.16
C GLN A 17 -0.88 -14.27 -1.26
N ALA A 18 -0.54 -15.40 -1.87
CA ALA A 18 -1.07 -15.81 -3.16
C ALA A 18 -2.59 -16.01 -3.12
N SER A 19 -3.11 -16.64 -2.06
CA SER A 19 -4.56 -16.81 -1.84
C SER A 19 -5.28 -15.46 -1.67
N LEU A 20 -4.69 -14.51 -0.94
CA LEU A 20 -5.22 -13.15 -0.80
C LEU A 20 -5.27 -12.41 -2.14
N ARG A 21 -4.20 -12.49 -2.95
CA ARG A 21 -4.16 -11.91 -4.30
C ARG A 21 -5.25 -12.52 -5.21
N GLN A 22 -5.40 -13.84 -5.19
CA GLN A 22 -6.42 -14.53 -5.98
C GLN A 22 -7.84 -14.10 -5.57
N THR A 23 -8.09 -13.96 -4.27
CA THR A 23 -9.38 -13.51 -3.75
C THR A 23 -9.68 -12.08 -4.17
N ALA A 24 -8.70 -11.17 -4.06
CA ALA A 24 -8.88 -9.79 -4.49
C ALA A 24 -9.12 -9.68 -6.01
N ALA A 25 -8.35 -10.41 -6.81
CA ALA A 25 -8.55 -10.49 -8.26
C ALA A 25 -9.93 -11.05 -8.62
N ASN A 26 -10.42 -12.05 -7.87
CA ASN A 26 -11.77 -12.59 -8.04
C ASN A 26 -12.86 -11.55 -7.74
N THR A 27 -12.72 -10.82 -6.64
CA THR A 27 -13.65 -9.76 -6.26
C THR A 27 -13.67 -8.65 -7.31
N PHE A 28 -12.49 -8.20 -7.76
CA PHE A 28 -12.41 -7.15 -8.76
C PHE A 28 -13.00 -7.58 -10.11
N ARG A 29 -12.78 -8.83 -10.53
CA ARG A 29 -13.41 -9.36 -11.75
C ARG A 29 -14.94 -9.32 -11.68
N ARG A 30 -15.53 -9.71 -10.55
CA ARG A 30 -16.99 -9.66 -10.35
C ARG A 30 -17.49 -8.21 -10.40
N PHE A 31 -16.78 -7.31 -9.72
CA PHE A 31 -17.06 -5.88 -9.80
C PHE A 31 -17.06 -5.38 -11.24
N MET A 32 -16.05 -5.75 -12.05
CA MET A 32 -15.99 -5.34 -13.45
C MET A 32 -17.13 -5.90 -14.29
N GLN A 33 -17.52 -7.15 -14.07
CA GLN A 33 -18.67 -7.77 -14.76
C GLN A 33 -19.98 -7.03 -14.45
N GLU A 34 -20.20 -6.69 -13.18
CA GLU A 34 -21.36 -5.91 -12.75
C GLU A 34 -21.31 -4.50 -13.32
N LEU A 35 -20.17 -3.82 -13.23
CA LEU A 35 -19.96 -2.48 -13.77
C LEU A 35 -20.23 -2.40 -15.28
N GLU A 36 -19.78 -3.40 -16.04
CA GLU A 36 -19.98 -3.46 -17.48
C GLU A 36 -21.45 -3.74 -17.85
N ALA A 37 -22.18 -4.49 -17.02
CA ALA A 37 -23.60 -4.80 -17.20
C ALA A 37 -24.54 -3.67 -16.76
N GLU A 38 -24.06 -2.72 -15.96
CA GLU A 38 -24.86 -1.60 -15.46
C GLU A 38 -25.26 -0.60 -16.55
N SER A 39 -26.36 0.11 -16.30
CA SER A 39 -26.71 1.32 -17.05
C SER A 39 -25.61 2.38 -16.92
N ASP A 40 -25.55 3.39 -17.81
CA ASP A 40 -24.56 4.46 -17.71
C ASP A 40 -24.56 5.15 -16.33
N ARG A 41 -25.76 5.48 -15.84
CA ARG A 41 -25.97 6.02 -14.49
C ARG A 41 -25.50 5.05 -13.42
N GLY A 42 -25.88 3.78 -13.54
CA GLY A 42 -25.47 2.72 -12.61
C GLY A 42 -23.96 2.57 -12.54
N ALA A 43 -23.29 2.49 -13.69
CA ALA A 43 -21.85 2.32 -13.80
C ALA A 43 -21.09 3.50 -13.18
N ALA A 44 -21.50 4.74 -13.46
CA ALA A 44 -20.87 5.93 -12.88
C ALA A 44 -21.00 5.98 -11.35
N ILE A 45 -22.20 5.68 -10.82
CA ILE A 45 -22.47 5.67 -9.38
C ILE A 45 -21.72 4.51 -8.70
N PHE A 46 -21.72 3.34 -9.32
CA PHE A 46 -21.11 2.14 -8.79
C PHE A 46 -19.58 2.26 -8.72
N ALA A 47 -18.94 2.73 -9.80
CA ALA A 47 -17.51 3.04 -9.79
C ALA A 47 -17.15 4.11 -8.74
N GLY A 48 -17.95 5.16 -8.62
CA GLY A 48 -17.74 6.20 -7.59
C GLY A 48 -17.79 5.66 -6.17
N THR A 49 -18.75 4.77 -5.89
CA THR A 49 -18.88 4.10 -4.59
C THR A 49 -17.71 3.15 -4.34
N PHE A 50 -17.30 2.41 -5.37
CA PHE A 50 -16.16 1.49 -5.29
C PHE A 50 -14.86 2.20 -4.89
N PHE A 51 -14.53 3.32 -5.53
CA PHE A 51 -13.31 4.07 -5.18
C PHE A 51 -13.43 4.76 -3.82
N GLU A 52 -14.60 5.26 -3.44
CA GLU A 52 -14.82 5.81 -2.11
C GLU A 52 -14.57 4.76 -1.01
N CYS A 53 -15.09 3.54 -1.19
CA CYS A 53 -14.82 2.42 -0.30
C CYS A 53 -13.35 1.99 -0.32
N THR A 54 -12.72 1.98 -1.49
CA THR A 54 -11.30 1.64 -1.63
C THR A 54 -10.41 2.60 -0.83
N LEU A 55 -10.65 3.92 -0.96
CA LEU A 55 -9.92 4.92 -0.18
C LEU A 55 -10.21 4.81 1.32
N LYS A 56 -11.45 4.46 1.71
CA LYS A 56 -11.78 4.19 3.12
C LYS A 56 -10.93 3.03 3.65
N LEU A 57 -10.89 1.90 2.95
CA LEU A 57 -10.13 0.72 3.35
C LEU A 57 -8.63 1.02 3.47
N LEU A 58 -8.08 1.80 2.54
CA LEU A 58 -6.70 2.29 2.62
C LEU A 58 -6.48 3.10 3.91
N LEU A 59 -7.33 4.08 4.19
CA LEU A 59 -7.20 4.89 5.41
C LEU A 59 -7.36 4.06 6.68
N GLU A 60 -8.25 3.07 6.69
CA GLU A 60 -8.39 2.16 7.82
C GLU A 60 -7.11 1.37 8.04
N GLU A 61 -6.46 0.86 7.00
CA GLU A 61 -5.19 0.13 7.10
C GLU A 61 -4.06 0.99 7.65
N LEU A 62 -4.07 2.29 7.35
CA LEU A 62 -3.04 3.25 7.73
C LEU A 62 -3.21 3.83 9.13
N LEU A 63 -4.45 4.00 9.56
CA LEU A 63 -4.78 4.66 10.81
C LEU A 63 -4.92 3.63 11.95
N ASN A 64 -4.63 4.08 13.17
CA ASN A 64 -4.80 3.26 14.36
C ASN A 64 -6.25 2.73 14.45
N LYS A 65 -6.41 1.45 14.82
CA LYS A 65 -7.72 0.78 14.94
C LYS A 65 -8.42 1.17 16.25
N VAL A 66 -8.72 2.46 16.41
CA VAL A 66 -9.34 3.05 17.61
C VAL A 66 -10.68 3.70 17.29
N LYS A 67 -11.50 3.93 18.32
CA LYS A 67 -12.83 4.54 18.19
C LYS A 67 -12.79 5.88 17.45
N SER A 68 -11.77 6.71 17.72
CA SER A 68 -11.61 8.02 17.06
C SER A 68 -11.46 7.89 15.54
N THR A 69 -10.66 6.94 15.04
CA THR A 69 -10.52 6.65 13.61
C THR A 69 -11.83 6.22 12.98
N ARG A 70 -12.56 5.34 13.67
CA ARG A 70 -13.87 4.89 13.19
C ARG A 70 -14.84 6.06 13.06
N SER A 71 -14.97 6.88 14.10
CA SER A 71 -15.81 8.09 14.05
C SER A 71 -15.40 9.06 12.95
N LEU A 72 -14.10 9.21 12.69
CA LEU A 72 -13.59 10.08 11.63
C LEU A 72 -14.03 9.64 10.23
N LEU A 73 -14.11 8.32 9.99
CA LEU A 73 -14.38 7.72 8.67
C LEU A 73 -15.86 7.35 8.44
N GLU A 74 -16.60 6.99 9.49
CA GLU A 74 -17.93 6.38 9.39
C GLU A 74 -19.07 7.28 9.82
N ASP A 75 -18.84 8.20 10.78
CA ASP A 75 -19.90 9.09 11.24
C ASP A 75 -20.19 10.13 10.15
N ALA A 76 -21.46 10.44 9.89
CA ALA A 76 -21.83 11.40 8.85
C ALA A 76 -21.23 12.81 9.05
N ASN A 77 -20.91 13.17 10.30
CA ASN A 77 -20.22 14.40 10.68
C ASN A 77 -18.70 14.22 10.86
N GLY A 78 -18.17 13.04 10.53
CA GLY A 78 -16.76 12.71 10.59
C GLY A 78 -15.97 13.46 9.52
N GLY A 79 -14.81 13.99 9.90
CA GLY A 79 -13.96 14.80 9.01
C GLY A 79 -13.47 14.08 7.75
N LEU A 80 -13.47 12.76 7.72
CA LEU A 80 -13.10 11.93 6.56
C LEU A 80 -14.27 11.11 5.99
N TYR A 81 -15.51 11.50 6.31
CA TYR A 81 -16.72 10.80 5.88
C TYR A 81 -16.95 10.88 4.36
N THR A 82 -16.67 12.03 3.74
CA THR A 82 -17.02 12.25 2.32
C THR A 82 -15.97 11.73 1.36
N PHE A 83 -16.38 11.38 0.12
CA PHE A 83 -15.45 10.98 -0.93
C PHE A 83 -14.36 12.04 -1.16
N SER A 84 -14.72 13.33 -1.20
CA SER A 84 -13.77 14.42 -1.36
C SER A 84 -12.72 14.47 -0.23
N ALA A 85 -13.15 14.29 1.01
CA ALA A 85 -12.24 14.30 2.16
C ALA A 85 -11.25 13.15 2.08
N LYS A 86 -11.71 11.93 1.71
CA LYS A 86 -10.85 10.76 1.51
C LYS A 86 -9.83 10.97 0.39
N ILE A 87 -10.24 11.52 -0.76
CA ILE A 87 -9.32 11.83 -1.87
C ILE A 87 -8.24 12.82 -1.40
N ASN A 88 -8.66 13.91 -0.73
CA ASN A 88 -7.73 14.93 -0.28
C ASN A 88 -6.72 14.40 0.74
N ILE A 89 -7.17 13.67 1.77
CA ILE A 89 -6.25 13.17 2.79
C ILE A 89 -5.29 12.11 2.23
N CYS A 90 -5.75 11.22 1.33
CA CYS A 90 -4.87 10.24 0.71
C CYS A 90 -3.78 10.92 -0.14
N TYR A 91 -4.11 12.01 -0.84
CA TYR A 91 -3.12 12.79 -1.58
C TYR A 91 -2.17 13.55 -0.65
N SER A 92 -2.70 14.24 0.35
CA SER A 92 -1.89 14.99 1.33
C SER A 92 -0.93 14.11 2.12
N LEU A 93 -1.27 12.83 2.31
CA LEU A 93 -0.41 11.84 2.94
C LEU A 93 0.54 11.13 1.95
N GLY A 94 0.52 11.48 0.66
CA GLY A 94 1.38 10.89 -0.36
C GLY A 94 1.03 9.45 -0.74
N TYR A 95 -0.19 8.96 -0.45
CA TYR A 95 -0.60 7.61 -0.86
C TYR A 95 -1.09 7.52 -2.29
N ILE A 96 -1.57 8.63 -2.84
CA ILE A 96 -1.95 8.71 -4.25
C ILE A 96 -1.11 9.79 -4.92
N THR A 97 -0.79 9.56 -6.18
CA THR A 97 -0.06 10.52 -7.01
C THR A 97 -0.96 11.69 -7.40
N LEU A 98 -0.35 12.77 -7.88
CA LEU A 98 -1.10 13.91 -8.43
C LEU A 98 -2.05 13.47 -9.57
N ALA A 99 -1.57 12.60 -10.47
CA ALA A 99 -2.37 12.06 -11.56
C ALA A 99 -3.59 11.25 -11.05
N GLU A 100 -3.41 10.40 -10.05
CA GLU A 100 -4.51 9.64 -9.44
C GLU A 100 -5.48 10.56 -8.67
N TYR A 101 -4.96 11.58 -7.98
CA TYR A 101 -5.77 12.60 -7.32
C TYR A 101 -6.65 13.36 -8.32
N GLN A 102 -6.09 13.77 -9.45
CA GLN A 102 -6.81 14.44 -10.54
C GLN A 102 -7.85 13.49 -11.15
N ALA A 103 -7.46 12.25 -11.47
CA ALA A 103 -8.35 11.22 -12.00
C ALA A 103 -9.55 10.95 -11.07
N LEU A 104 -9.31 10.73 -9.77
CA LEU A 104 -10.36 10.50 -8.77
C LEU A 104 -11.32 11.70 -8.66
N ASN A 105 -10.81 12.93 -8.76
CA ASN A 105 -11.67 14.11 -8.75
C ASN A 105 -12.51 14.24 -10.02
N VAL A 106 -11.99 13.87 -11.19
CA VAL A 106 -12.78 13.80 -12.43
C VAL A 106 -13.85 12.71 -12.32
N LEU A 107 -13.49 11.51 -11.85
CA LEU A 107 -14.43 10.41 -11.62
C LEU A 107 -15.55 10.81 -10.65
N LYS A 108 -15.21 11.51 -9.54
CA LYS A 108 -16.19 12.07 -8.61
C LYS A 108 -17.13 13.06 -9.28
N LYS A 109 -16.61 13.94 -10.16
CA LYS A 109 -17.45 14.89 -10.91
C LYS A 109 -18.41 14.17 -11.86
N ILE A 110 -17.97 13.11 -12.52
CA ILE A 110 -18.82 12.27 -13.39
C ILE A 110 -19.91 11.61 -12.54
N ARG A 111 -19.55 10.89 -11.45
CA ARG A 111 -20.48 10.26 -10.51
C ARG A 111 -21.56 11.24 -10.03
N ASN A 112 -21.15 12.43 -9.59
CA ASN A 112 -22.06 13.43 -9.04
C ASN A 112 -23.05 13.95 -10.09
N GLN A 113 -22.62 14.10 -11.35
CA GLN A 113 -23.53 14.48 -12.44
C GLN A 113 -24.57 13.39 -12.69
N PHE A 114 -24.16 12.12 -12.75
CA PHE A 114 -25.11 11.01 -12.91
C PHE A 114 -26.08 10.86 -11.72
N ALA A 115 -25.60 11.13 -10.49
CA ALA A 115 -26.39 11.03 -9.26
C ALA A 115 -27.41 12.17 -9.08
N HIS A 116 -27.09 13.37 -9.56
CA HIS A 116 -27.93 14.56 -9.37
C HIS A 116 -28.66 15.02 -10.64
N ASN A 117 -28.40 14.41 -11.80
CA ASN A 117 -29.15 14.68 -13.02
C ASN A 117 -30.42 13.81 -13.05
N PHE A 118 -31.58 14.45 -13.17
CA PHE A 118 -32.90 13.81 -13.25
C PHE A 118 -33.35 13.50 -14.68
N GLU A 119 -32.58 13.89 -15.69
CA GLU A 119 -32.88 13.58 -17.09
C GLU A 119 -32.86 12.07 -17.34
N TYR A 120 -33.88 11.59 -18.06
CA TYR A 120 -34.07 10.16 -18.29
C TYR A 120 -33.03 9.58 -19.28
N ARG A 121 -32.56 10.38 -20.25
CA ARG A 121 -31.62 9.96 -21.31
C ARG A 121 -30.18 10.45 -21.10
N PHE A 122 -29.79 10.70 -19.86
CA PHE A 122 -28.42 11.09 -19.54
C PHE A 122 -27.46 9.90 -19.61
N SER A 123 -26.36 10.06 -20.33
CA SER A 123 -25.46 9.00 -20.79
C SER A 123 -24.00 9.44 -20.76
N PHE A 124 -23.09 8.50 -21.04
CA PHE A 124 -21.66 8.84 -21.20
C PHE A 124 -21.36 9.65 -22.46
N GLU A 125 -22.23 9.62 -23.46
CA GLU A 125 -22.01 10.28 -24.75
C GLU A 125 -22.50 11.73 -24.78
N ASP A 126 -23.09 12.21 -23.69
CA ASP A 126 -23.38 13.62 -23.51
C ASP A 126 -22.09 14.44 -23.49
N GLU A 127 -22.05 15.52 -24.27
CA GLU A 127 -20.84 16.31 -24.57
C GLU A 127 -19.98 16.60 -23.33
N ARG A 128 -20.63 17.01 -22.24
CA ARG A 128 -19.96 17.33 -20.98
C ARG A 128 -19.33 16.10 -20.30
N ILE A 129 -20.00 14.96 -20.31
CA ILE A 129 -19.49 13.72 -19.72
C ILE A 129 -18.40 13.12 -20.60
N ALA A 130 -18.59 13.11 -21.92
CA ALA A 130 -17.59 12.67 -22.88
C ALA A 130 -16.27 13.47 -22.71
N ALA A 131 -16.35 14.79 -22.59
CA ALA A 131 -15.18 15.64 -22.31
C ALA A 131 -14.49 15.28 -20.98
N GLN A 132 -15.26 14.91 -19.96
CA GLN A 132 -14.69 14.45 -18.68
C GLN A 132 -14.06 13.06 -18.78
N CYS A 133 -14.62 12.15 -19.57
CA CYS A 133 -13.97 10.87 -19.87
C CYS A 133 -12.62 11.08 -20.54
N VAL A 134 -12.52 12.02 -21.48
CA VAL A 134 -11.24 12.40 -22.11
C VAL A 134 -10.25 12.96 -21.09
N SER A 135 -10.69 13.88 -20.22
CA SER A 135 -9.85 14.41 -19.14
C SER A 135 -9.39 13.30 -18.20
N LEU A 136 -10.27 12.38 -17.81
CA LEU A 136 -9.93 11.23 -16.96
C LEU A 136 -8.87 10.34 -17.62
N LYS A 137 -9.02 10.03 -18.91
CA LYS A 137 -8.03 9.28 -19.70
C LYS A 137 -6.67 9.99 -19.72
N GLN A 138 -6.66 11.32 -19.85
CA GLN A 138 -5.41 12.11 -19.91
C GLN A 138 -4.62 12.06 -18.60
N GLU A 139 -5.27 11.87 -17.45
CA GLU A 139 -4.57 11.68 -16.18
C GLU A 139 -3.92 10.29 -16.06
N LEU A 140 -4.38 9.32 -16.86
CA LEU A 140 -3.95 7.93 -16.76
C LEU A 140 -2.95 7.60 -17.88
N ASN A 141 -1.66 7.62 -17.54
CA ASN A 141 -0.56 7.38 -18.50
C ASN A 141 -0.75 6.14 -19.38
N ALA A 142 -1.22 5.01 -18.83
CA ALA A 142 -1.44 3.78 -19.61
C ALA A 142 -2.55 3.90 -20.67
N LEU A 143 -3.38 4.93 -20.58
CA LEU A 143 -4.47 5.21 -21.51
C LEU A 143 -4.17 6.38 -22.46
N LYS A 144 -3.08 7.10 -22.24
CA LYS A 144 -2.65 8.18 -23.15
C LYS A 144 -2.40 7.61 -24.55
N GLY A 145 -2.96 8.28 -25.55
CA GLY A 145 -2.84 7.86 -26.96
C GLY A 145 -3.66 6.64 -27.35
N LYS A 146 -4.40 5.99 -26.45
CA LYS A 146 -5.33 4.90 -26.81
C LYS A 146 -6.65 5.44 -27.35
N ASP A 147 -7.12 4.91 -28.46
CA ASP A 147 -8.44 5.25 -28.99
C ASP A 147 -9.51 4.34 -28.39
N PHE A 148 -10.69 4.91 -28.18
CA PHE A 148 -11.87 4.22 -27.65
C PHE A 148 -13.06 4.54 -28.53
N GLU A 149 -13.87 3.52 -28.80
CA GLU A 149 -15.07 3.66 -29.64
C GLU A 149 -16.15 4.53 -28.97
N THR A 150 -16.23 4.49 -27.64
CA THR A 150 -17.24 5.20 -26.84
C THR A 150 -16.64 5.84 -25.60
N SER A 151 -17.28 6.90 -25.11
CA SER A 151 -16.93 7.57 -23.85
C SER A 151 -17.13 6.62 -22.67
N ARG A 152 -18.14 5.74 -22.75
CA ARG A 152 -18.35 4.67 -21.77
C ARG A 152 -17.17 3.69 -21.72
N ALA A 153 -16.70 3.19 -22.86
CA ALA A 153 -15.56 2.26 -22.90
C ALA A 153 -14.30 2.91 -22.30
N MET A 154 -14.07 4.19 -22.60
CA MET A 154 -12.99 4.98 -22.01
C MET A 154 -13.11 5.09 -20.48
N PHE A 155 -14.32 5.34 -19.97
CA PHE A 155 -14.59 5.39 -18.53
C PHE A 155 -14.31 4.04 -17.85
N ILE A 156 -14.83 2.95 -18.42
CA ILE A 156 -14.64 1.59 -17.87
C ILE A 156 -13.16 1.23 -17.83
N GLU A 157 -12.40 1.56 -18.89
CA GLU A 157 -10.96 1.30 -18.93
C GLU A 157 -10.20 2.16 -17.90
N ALA A 158 -10.61 3.42 -17.71
CA ALA A 158 -10.05 4.28 -16.67
C ALA A 158 -10.29 3.73 -15.26
N VAL A 159 -11.48 3.16 -15.00
CA VAL A 159 -11.77 2.48 -13.73
C VAL A 159 -10.85 1.29 -13.51
N LYS A 160 -10.61 0.47 -14.56
CA LYS A 160 -9.68 -0.67 -14.50
C LYS A 160 -8.26 -0.23 -14.15
N GLU A 161 -7.74 0.75 -14.87
CA GLU A 161 -6.39 1.27 -14.67
C GLU A 161 -6.21 1.89 -13.27
N LEU A 162 -7.19 2.69 -12.82
CA LEU A 162 -7.13 3.32 -11.50
C LEU A 162 -7.21 2.27 -10.37
N HIS A 163 -8.02 1.22 -10.53
CA HIS A 163 -8.03 0.10 -9.60
C HIS A 163 -6.66 -0.57 -9.51
N GLN A 164 -6.06 -0.90 -10.66
CA GLN A 164 -4.76 -1.58 -10.71
C GLN A 164 -3.70 -0.80 -9.91
N LYS A 165 -3.60 0.51 -10.14
CA LYS A 165 -2.65 1.38 -9.42
C LYS A 165 -2.88 1.42 -7.91
N LEU A 166 -4.14 1.55 -7.48
CA LEU A 166 -4.47 1.61 -6.05
C LEU A 166 -4.31 0.25 -5.38
N PHE A 167 -4.60 -0.85 -6.10
CA PHE A 167 -4.43 -2.20 -5.60
C PHE A 167 -2.95 -2.55 -5.37
N ASP A 168 -2.10 -2.25 -6.34
CA ASP A 168 -0.66 -2.48 -6.23
C ASP A 168 -0.08 -1.72 -5.04
N ARG A 169 -0.50 -0.47 -4.83
CA ARG A 169 -0.03 0.33 -3.69
C ARG A 169 -0.57 -0.13 -2.34
N ARG A 170 -1.81 -0.60 -2.29
CA ARG A 170 -2.36 -1.24 -1.08
C ARG A 170 -1.51 -2.44 -0.68
N TYR A 171 -1.09 -3.24 -1.65
CA TYR A 171 -0.24 -4.40 -1.39
C TYR A 171 1.12 -4.01 -0.82
N GLU A 172 1.72 -2.92 -1.31
CA GLU A 172 2.97 -2.37 -0.77
C GLU A 172 2.82 -1.96 0.71
N VAL A 173 1.74 -1.23 1.05
CA VAL A 173 1.48 -0.79 2.43
C VAL A 173 1.33 -1.96 3.40
N ILE A 174 0.57 -2.99 3.03
CA ILE A 174 0.33 -4.15 3.90
C ILE A 174 1.60 -4.99 4.08
N THR A 175 2.41 -5.16 3.03
CA THR A 175 3.53 -6.11 3.04
C THR A 175 4.76 -5.56 3.75
N PHE A 176 5.03 -4.25 3.65
CA PHE A 176 6.29 -3.69 4.14
C PHE A 176 6.22 -3.09 5.56
N SER A 177 5.07 -3.13 6.25
CA SER A 177 4.88 -2.68 7.66
C SER A 177 5.52 -1.33 8.00
N ALA A 178 5.62 -0.46 7.02
CA ALA A 178 5.87 0.95 7.17
C ALA A 178 5.06 1.59 6.04
N PRO A 179 4.55 2.81 6.21
CA PRO A 179 4.41 3.63 5.04
C PRO A 179 5.82 3.69 4.46
N ALA A 180 6.09 2.91 3.41
CA ALA A 180 7.03 3.31 2.40
C ALA A 180 6.40 4.58 1.84
N PHE A 181 6.58 5.65 2.60
CA PHE A 181 6.25 7.02 2.30
C PHE A 181 7.20 7.28 1.16
N LYS A 182 6.75 6.86 -0.02
CA LYS A 182 7.55 6.80 -1.22
C LYS A 182 7.94 8.24 -1.45
N ILE A 183 9.21 8.54 -1.19
CA ILE A 183 9.80 9.88 -1.30
C ILE A 183 9.50 10.44 -2.70
N GLU A 184 9.29 9.55 -3.68
CA GLU A 184 8.81 9.84 -5.02
C GLU A 184 7.46 10.60 -5.09
N HIS A 185 6.72 10.74 -3.99
CA HIS A 185 5.53 11.60 -3.91
C HIS A 185 5.84 13.05 -3.48
N TYR A 186 7.07 13.36 -3.10
CA TYR A 186 7.61 14.72 -2.88
C TYR A 186 8.34 15.28 -4.12
N LEU A 187 8.11 14.68 -5.30
CA LEU A 187 8.84 14.91 -6.56
C LEU A 187 8.59 16.22 -7.29
N ASP A 188 7.96 17.22 -6.69
CA ASP A 188 7.94 18.55 -7.31
C ASP A 188 9.29 19.28 -7.12
N ASP A 189 10.20 18.73 -6.31
CA ASP A 189 11.59 19.20 -6.12
C ASP A 189 12.61 18.03 -6.23
N PRO A 190 13.33 17.90 -7.36
CA PRO A 190 14.37 16.88 -7.57
C PRO A 190 15.49 16.90 -6.53
N GLN A 191 15.80 18.05 -5.92
CA GLN A 191 16.86 18.16 -4.91
C GLN A 191 16.41 17.63 -3.55
N ALA A 192 15.14 17.86 -3.19
CA ALA A 192 14.55 17.33 -1.96
C ALA A 192 14.46 15.79 -2.00
N PHE A 193 14.09 15.22 -3.16
CA PHE A 193 14.06 13.78 -3.37
C PHE A 193 15.43 13.14 -3.14
N GLN A 194 16.48 13.66 -3.79
CA GLN A 194 17.83 13.10 -3.71
C GLN A 194 18.39 13.16 -2.28
N LYS A 195 18.08 14.23 -1.54
CA LYS A 195 18.47 14.39 -0.14
C LYS A 195 17.77 13.38 0.78
N LEU A 196 16.46 13.18 0.61
CA LEU A 196 15.68 12.24 1.42
C LEU A 196 16.09 10.77 1.16
N THR A 197 16.45 10.43 -0.08
CA THR A 197 16.98 9.09 -0.40
C THR A 197 18.32 8.83 0.29
N GLN A 198 19.22 9.82 0.30
CA GLN A 198 20.50 9.72 1.01
C GLN A 198 20.32 9.59 2.52
N GLU A 199 19.38 10.33 3.11
CA GLU A 199 19.07 10.26 4.54
C GLU A 199 18.45 8.91 4.94
N GLN A 200 17.59 8.31 4.11
CA GLN A 200 17.07 6.95 4.34
C GLN A 200 18.16 5.89 4.26
N GLN A 201 19.04 5.95 3.25
CA GLN A 201 20.20 5.05 3.16
C GLN A 201 21.09 5.15 4.39
N ALA A 202 21.39 6.38 4.83
CA ALA A 202 22.19 6.60 6.04
C ALA A 202 21.52 6.03 7.30
N LEU A 203 20.19 6.12 7.41
CA LEU A 203 19.44 5.57 8.54
C LEU A 203 19.44 4.03 8.54
N GLU A 204 19.30 3.39 7.38
CA GLU A 204 19.39 1.94 7.25
C GLU A 204 20.79 1.42 7.56
N GLU A 205 21.83 2.10 7.05
CA GLU A 205 23.23 1.80 7.37
C GLU A 205 23.51 1.94 8.87
N ALA A 206 23.01 3.01 9.51
CA ALA A 206 23.16 3.22 10.95
C ALA A 206 22.44 2.15 11.79
N LYS A 207 21.22 1.76 11.40
CA LYS A 207 20.49 0.65 12.05
C LYS A 207 21.24 -0.68 11.89
N TRP A 208 21.74 -0.95 10.69
CA TRP A 208 22.55 -2.14 10.41
C TRP A 208 23.82 -2.17 11.27
N MET A 209 24.54 -1.04 11.36
CA MET A 209 25.74 -0.89 12.21
C MET A 209 25.43 -1.18 13.68
N LEU A 210 24.38 -0.58 14.24
CA LEU A 210 24.00 -0.79 15.64
C LEU A 210 23.65 -2.24 15.96
N GLU A 211 22.95 -2.93 15.04
CA GLU A 211 22.62 -4.34 15.21
C GLU A 211 23.85 -5.25 15.13
N HIS A 212 24.79 -4.94 14.24
CA HIS A 212 25.98 -5.77 14.01
C HIS A 212 27.09 -5.51 15.01
N GLU A 213 27.27 -4.29 15.50
CA GLU A 213 28.17 -3.98 16.62
C GLU A 213 27.72 -4.67 17.91
N SER A 214 26.42 -4.69 18.19
CA SER A 214 25.87 -5.38 19.37
C SER A 214 26.10 -6.89 19.29
N LYS A 215 25.84 -7.50 18.12
CA LYS A 215 26.11 -8.93 17.86
C LYS A 215 27.61 -9.26 17.90
N TRP A 216 28.46 -8.37 17.40
CA TRP A 216 29.92 -8.54 17.44
C TRP A 216 30.46 -8.43 18.88
N ALA A 217 30.04 -7.41 19.64
CA ALA A 217 30.41 -7.22 21.04
C ALA A 217 29.97 -8.40 21.92
N ASP A 218 28.77 -8.94 21.69
CA ASP A 218 28.30 -10.12 22.42
C ASP A 218 29.02 -11.41 22.02
N LYS A 219 29.40 -11.56 20.75
CA LYS A 219 30.24 -12.67 20.30
C LYS A 219 31.63 -12.63 20.95
N GLN A 220 32.23 -11.44 21.05
CA GLN A 220 33.50 -11.22 21.74
C GLN A 220 33.40 -11.53 23.25
N ARG A 221 32.34 -11.05 23.92
CA ARG A 221 32.10 -11.35 25.34
C ARG A 221 31.91 -12.85 25.61
N ARG A 222 31.22 -13.58 24.71
CA ARG A 222 31.06 -15.04 24.81
C ARG A 222 32.37 -15.78 24.60
N ALA A 223 33.21 -15.33 23.66
CA ALA A 223 34.54 -15.91 23.41
C ALA A 223 35.46 -15.74 24.64
N ILE A 224 35.48 -14.55 25.24
CA ILE A 224 36.26 -14.26 26.46
C ILE A 224 35.81 -15.15 27.62
N ARG A 225 34.49 -15.27 27.86
CA ARG A 225 33.96 -16.15 28.92
C ARG A 225 34.28 -17.62 28.70
N ARG A 226 34.26 -18.09 27.44
CA ARG A 226 34.58 -19.48 27.08
C ARG A 226 36.06 -19.79 27.34
N ASN A 227 36.96 -18.88 26.99
CA ASN A 227 38.38 -19.03 27.24
C ASN A 227 38.69 -19.00 28.76
N GLN A 228 38.10 -18.07 29.51
CA GLN A 228 38.25 -18.01 30.97
C GLN A 228 37.69 -19.26 31.69
N ALA A 229 36.64 -19.89 31.15
CA ALA A 229 36.09 -21.14 31.68
C ALA A 229 36.97 -22.35 31.33
N ALA A 230 37.60 -22.36 30.15
CA ALA A 230 38.55 -23.39 29.75
C ALA A 230 39.83 -23.34 30.61
N ASP A 231 40.36 -22.13 30.87
CA ASP A 231 41.54 -21.95 31.72
C ASP A 231 41.29 -22.40 33.17
N LYS A 232 40.09 -22.15 33.70
CA LYS A 232 39.69 -22.64 35.04
C LYS A 232 39.52 -24.16 35.07
N ALA A 233 39.01 -24.78 34.01
CA ALA A 233 38.85 -26.23 33.94
C ALA A 233 40.19 -26.97 33.81
N ASP A 234 41.18 -26.36 33.15
CA ASP A 234 42.52 -26.94 33.00
C ASP A 234 43.36 -26.82 34.30
N SER A 235 43.18 -25.73 35.06
CA SER A 235 43.79 -25.57 36.39
C SER A 235 43.21 -26.47 37.51
N GLY A 236 42.10 -27.20 37.22
CA GLY A 236 41.35 -27.99 38.20
C GLY A 236 41.53 -29.50 38.10
N LYS A 237 42.36 -30.02 37.17
CA LYS A 237 42.64 -31.46 37.09
C LYS A 237 43.72 -31.85 38.13
N PRO A 238 43.43 -32.75 39.09
CA PRO A 238 44.46 -33.27 39.98
C PRO A 238 45.41 -34.16 39.16
N GLY A 239 46.71 -33.89 39.25
CA GLY A 239 47.74 -34.69 38.57
C GLY A 239 47.65 -36.15 38.99
N GLU A 240 47.51 -37.04 38.01
CA GLU A 240 47.70 -38.48 38.17
C GLU A 240 49.12 -38.73 38.69
N GLN A 241 49.22 -39.20 39.94
CA GLN A 241 50.45 -39.80 40.47
C GLN A 241 50.69 -41.12 39.74
N VAL A 242 51.65 -41.10 38.81
CA VAL A 242 52.21 -42.31 38.20
C VAL A 242 53.10 -43.01 39.23
N THR A 243 52.70 -44.21 39.63
CA THR A 243 53.49 -45.14 40.43
C THR A 243 54.36 -46.03 39.54
N GLY A 244 55.61 -46.27 39.98
CA GLY A 244 56.53 -47.33 39.50
C GLY A 244 57.36 -46.96 38.26
N ASN A 245 58.68 -47.18 38.21
CA ASN A 245 59.59 -48.03 38.98
C ASN A 245 61.02 -47.45 38.88
#